data_AF-W4PNC6-F1
#
_entry.id   AF-W4PNC6-F1
#
_cell.length_a   1.000
_cell.length_b   1.000
_cell.length_c   1.000
_cell.angle_alpha   90.00
_cell.angle_beta   90.00
_cell.angle_gamma   90.00
#
_symmetry.space_group_name_H-M   'P 1'
#
loop_
_entity.id
_entity.type
_entity.pdbx_description
1 polymer ?
#
loop_
_entity_poly.entity_id
_entity_poly.type
_entity_poly.pdbx_seq_one_letter_code
_entity_poly.pdbx_strand_id
1 'polypeptide(L)'
;MTTRESILSRLTKGVSGTDQELFSKDELNKFADFYRDKWDENTSEDVIAESFVDYWWDTDRACRRCSECGKLMREGYCMDMGVAYYCSEDCLHSDFTDEEWAEECESNDQSYYTEW
;
A
#
# COMPACT_ATOMS: atom_id res chain seq x y z
N MET A 1 12.39 17.87 -13.53
CA MET A 1 11.47 16.89 -14.15
C MET A 1 11.95 15.52 -13.76
N THR A 2 11.09 14.74 -13.12
CA THR A 2 11.42 13.38 -12.70
C THR A 2 11.38 12.43 -13.90
N THR A 3 12.26 11.44 -13.94
CA THR A 3 12.21 10.38 -14.96
C THR A 3 11.32 9.21 -14.51
N ARG A 4 10.82 8.43 -15.47
CA ARG A 4 10.03 7.23 -15.17
C ARG A 4 10.80 6.28 -14.26
N GLU A 5 12.08 6.05 -14.56
CA GLU A 5 12.95 5.17 -13.79
C GLU A 5 13.13 5.65 -12.35
N SER A 6 13.21 6.98 -12.14
CA SER A 6 13.32 7.56 -10.80
C SER A 6 12.04 7.38 -9.99
N ILE A 7 10.86 7.48 -10.61
CA ILE A 7 9.57 7.21 -9.92
C ILE A 7 9.50 5.74 -9.55
N LEU A 8 9.74 4.84 -10.51
CA LEU A 8 9.65 3.40 -10.28
C LEU A 8 10.66 2.91 -9.25
N SER A 9 11.90 3.40 -9.28
CA SER A 9 12.90 3.03 -8.26
C SER A 9 12.49 3.47 -6.86
N ARG A 10 11.86 4.64 -6.71
CA ARG A 10 11.38 5.13 -5.42
C ARG A 10 10.12 4.41 -4.96
N LEU A 11 9.22 4.08 -5.88
CA LEU A 11 8.07 3.21 -5.60
C LEU A 11 8.55 1.85 -5.07
N THR A 12 9.41 1.14 -5.81
CA THR A 12 9.97 -0.15 -5.39
C THR A 12 10.59 -0.09 -4.00
N LYS A 13 11.29 1.00 -3.67
CA LYS A 13 11.84 1.22 -2.33
C LYS A 13 10.73 1.44 -1.29
N GLY A 14 9.76 2.32 -1.58
CA GLY A 14 8.66 2.66 -0.68
C GLY A 14 7.72 1.50 -0.38
N VAL A 15 7.63 0.52 -1.29
CA VAL A 15 6.79 -0.67 -1.14
C VAL A 15 7.53 -2.00 -1.01
N SER A 16 8.82 -1.94 -0.65
CA SER A 16 9.65 -3.12 -0.42
C SER A 16 9.68 -4.13 -1.58
N GLY A 17 9.57 -3.66 -2.83
CA GLY A 17 9.65 -4.47 -4.05
C GLY A 17 8.38 -5.20 -4.47
N THR A 18 7.32 -5.14 -3.67
CA THR A 18 6.05 -5.83 -3.95
C THR A 18 5.28 -5.26 -5.14
N ASP A 19 5.61 -4.04 -5.59
CA ASP A 19 5.15 -3.48 -6.86
C ASP A 19 5.50 -4.40 -8.05
N GLN A 20 6.69 -4.99 -8.03
CA GLN A 20 7.17 -5.86 -9.11
C GLN A 20 6.59 -7.28 -9.03
N GLU A 21 6.06 -7.66 -7.87
CA GLU A 21 5.39 -8.95 -7.65
C GLU A 21 3.92 -8.90 -8.07
N LEU A 22 3.25 -7.77 -7.80
CA LEU A 22 1.80 -7.63 -7.98
C LEU A 22 1.38 -6.95 -9.29
N PHE A 23 2.28 -6.18 -9.92
CA PHE A 23 1.96 -5.39 -11.10
C PHE A 23 2.92 -5.68 -12.25
N SER A 24 2.36 -5.70 -13.46
CA SER A 24 3.16 -5.83 -14.67
C SER A 24 3.97 -4.56 -14.93
N LYS A 25 5.06 -4.71 -15.69
CA LYS A 25 5.90 -3.58 -16.14
C LYS A 25 5.07 -2.49 -16.85
N ASP A 26 4.06 -2.87 -17.62
CA ASP A 26 3.23 -1.91 -18.35
C ASP A 26 2.30 -1.13 -17.41
N GLU A 27 1.76 -1.76 -16.37
CA GLU A 27 0.97 -1.09 -15.32
C GLU A 27 1.84 -0.11 -14.52
N LEU A 28 3.05 -0.52 -14.14
CA LEU A 28 4.02 0.34 -13.46
C LEU A 28 4.41 1.54 -14.33
N ASN A 29 4.70 1.32 -15.62
CA ASN A 29 5.03 2.40 -16.54
C ASN A 29 3.86 3.39 -16.71
N LYS A 30 2.61 2.91 -16.78
CA LYS A 30 1.42 3.78 -16.86
C LYS A 30 1.29 4.69 -15.65
N PHE A 31 1.45 4.14 -14.45
CA PHE A 31 1.47 4.93 -13.21
C PHE A 31 2.57 6.00 -13.26
N ALA A 32 3.81 5.61 -13.57
CA ALA A 32 4.94 6.54 -13.57
C ALA A 32 4.79 7.63 -14.64
N ASP A 33 4.24 7.31 -15.81
CA ASP A 33 3.96 8.30 -16.85
C ASP A 33 2.85 9.28 -16.44
N PHE A 34 1.83 8.83 -15.70
CA PHE A 34 0.74 9.69 -15.21
C PHE A 34 1.21 10.74 -14.18
N TYR A 35 2.22 10.42 -13.37
CA TYR A 35 2.77 11.32 -12.34
C TYR A 35 4.08 12.01 -12.71
N ARG A 36 4.67 11.70 -13.88
CA ARG A 36 5.98 12.21 -14.30
C ARG A 36 6.15 13.72 -14.19
N ASP A 37 5.11 14.46 -14.54
CA ASP A 37 5.13 15.93 -14.58
C ASP A 37 4.59 16.56 -13.28
N LYS A 38 4.17 15.75 -12.31
CA LYS A 38 3.60 16.17 -11.02
C LYS A 38 4.62 16.16 -9.88
N TRP A 39 5.70 15.41 -10.04
CA TRP A 39 6.70 15.19 -8.98
C TRP A 39 8.10 15.63 -9.40
N ASP A 40 8.89 15.95 -8.39
CA ASP A 40 10.31 16.29 -8.50
C ASP A 40 11.20 15.29 -7.74
N GLU A 41 12.49 15.57 -7.73
CA GLU A 41 13.50 14.77 -7.03
C GLU A 41 13.33 14.75 -5.49
N ASN A 42 12.58 15.69 -4.92
CA ASN A 42 12.36 15.80 -3.48
C ASN A 42 11.07 15.11 -3.02
N THR A 43 10.24 14.64 -3.95
CA THR A 43 9.05 13.85 -3.63
C THR A 43 9.47 12.54 -2.94
N SER A 44 8.99 12.31 -1.72
CA SER A 44 9.38 11.16 -0.91
C SER A 44 8.82 9.85 -1.45
N GLU A 45 9.46 8.74 -1.07
CA GLU A 45 8.99 7.40 -1.38
C GLU A 45 7.58 7.14 -0.84
N ASP A 46 7.24 7.66 0.35
CA ASP A 46 5.91 7.51 0.94
C ASP A 46 4.84 8.20 0.10
N VAL A 47 5.07 9.44 -0.34
CA VAL A 47 4.10 10.15 -1.20
C VAL A 47 3.86 9.37 -2.51
N ILE A 48 4.92 8.77 -3.07
CA ILE A 48 4.82 7.96 -4.29
C ILE A 48 4.03 6.66 -4.00
N ALA A 49 4.28 6.00 -2.88
CA ALA A 49 3.60 4.77 -2.49
C ALA A 49 2.10 5.00 -2.21
N GLU A 50 1.75 6.03 -1.44
CA GLU A 50 0.33 6.39 -1.19
C GLU A 50 -0.38 6.75 -2.50
N SER A 51 0.29 7.53 -3.35
CA SER A 51 -0.27 7.87 -4.66
C SER A 51 -0.44 6.66 -5.58
N PHE A 52 0.35 5.60 -5.38
CA PHE A 52 0.20 4.35 -6.13
C PHE A 52 -1.04 3.58 -5.67
N VAL A 53 -1.29 3.52 -4.37
CA VAL A 53 -2.52 2.94 -3.80
C VAL A 53 -3.74 3.71 -4.31
N ASP A 54 -3.71 5.05 -4.25
CA ASP A 54 -4.76 5.92 -4.77
C ASP A 54 -4.95 5.77 -6.29
N TYR A 55 -3.88 5.55 -7.06
CA TYR A 55 -4.03 5.42 -8.51
C TYR A 55 -4.89 4.20 -8.91
N TRP A 56 -4.89 3.14 -8.09
CA TRP A 56 -5.59 1.89 -8.38
C TRP A 56 -6.87 1.66 -7.55
N TRP A 57 -7.26 2.58 -6.66
CA TRP A 57 -8.29 2.30 -5.63
C TRP A 57 -9.67 1.88 -6.19
N ASP A 58 -10.07 2.42 -7.35
CA ASP A 58 -11.37 2.15 -8.01
C ASP A 58 -11.22 1.23 -9.24
N THR A 59 -10.34 0.25 -9.15
CA THR A 59 -10.03 -0.68 -10.25
C THR A 59 -9.95 -2.11 -9.76
N ASP A 60 -9.94 -3.07 -10.70
CA ASP A 60 -9.64 -4.48 -10.44
C ASP A 60 -8.18 -4.73 -10.00
N ARG A 61 -7.39 -3.65 -9.91
CA ARG A 61 -6.01 -3.65 -9.42
C ARG A 61 -5.85 -3.00 -8.06
N ALA A 62 -6.94 -2.67 -7.36
CA ALA A 62 -6.91 -2.11 -6.02
C ALA A 62 -5.95 -2.88 -5.10
N CYS A 63 -5.21 -2.16 -4.28
CA CYS A 63 -4.31 -2.73 -3.28
C CYS A 63 -4.26 -1.80 -2.08
N ARG A 64 -3.64 -2.24 -1.00
CA ARG A 64 -3.32 -1.43 0.18
C ARG A 64 -1.83 -1.51 0.46
N ARG A 65 -1.35 -0.59 1.28
CA ARG A 65 0.04 -0.56 1.75
C ARG A 65 0.03 -0.92 3.23
N CYS A 66 0.77 -1.95 3.59
CA CYS A 66 0.95 -2.34 4.99
C CYS A 66 1.59 -1.18 5.76
N SER A 67 0.95 -0.78 6.85
CA SER A 67 1.39 0.31 7.74
C SER A 67 2.73 -0.01 8.41
N GLU A 68 3.02 -1.29 8.64
CA GLU A 68 4.23 -1.73 9.36
C GLU A 68 5.42 -1.96 8.43
N CYS A 69 5.27 -2.81 7.42
CA CYS A 69 6.39 -3.19 6.57
C CYS A 69 6.42 -2.46 5.22
N GLY A 70 5.43 -1.61 4.92
CA GLY A 70 5.35 -0.84 3.69
C GLY A 70 4.96 -1.62 2.44
N LYS A 71 4.86 -2.95 2.50
CA LYS A 71 4.51 -3.81 1.36
C LYS A 71 3.12 -3.50 0.82
N LEU A 72 2.95 -3.59 -0.50
CA LEU A 72 1.64 -3.69 -1.12
C LEU A 72 1.00 -5.04 -0.79
N MET A 73 -0.32 -5.02 -0.61
CA MET A 73 -1.14 -6.17 -0.27
C MET A 73 -2.49 -6.10 -1.00
N ARG A 74 -3.02 -7.26 -1.39
CA ARG A 74 -4.37 -7.42 -1.96
C ARG A 74 -5.34 -8.10 -1.00
N GLU A 75 -4.84 -8.54 0.14
CA GLU A 75 -5.63 -9.08 1.24
C GLU A 75 -4.90 -8.78 2.54
N GLY A 76 -5.64 -8.74 3.64
CA GLY A 76 -5.08 -8.55 4.97
C GLY A 76 -6.05 -7.84 5.91
N TYR A 77 -5.49 -7.38 7.02
CA TYR A 77 -6.24 -6.74 8.10
C TYR A 77 -6.38 -5.24 7.82
N CYS A 78 -7.57 -4.72 8.04
CA CYS A 78 -7.96 -3.32 7.95
C CYS A 78 -8.42 -2.87 9.33
N MET A 79 -7.77 -1.88 9.91
CA MET A 79 -8.17 -1.29 11.19
C MET A 79 -8.92 0.02 10.94
N ASP A 80 -10.09 0.16 11.58
CA ASP A 80 -10.89 1.38 11.64
C ASP A 80 -11.08 2.09 10.27
N MET A 81 -11.65 1.38 9.30
CA MET A 81 -11.90 1.91 7.94
C MET A 81 -10.62 2.38 7.22
N GLY A 82 -9.48 1.77 7.54
CA GLY A 82 -8.21 2.04 6.87
C GLY A 82 -7.34 3.07 7.57
N VAL A 83 -7.50 3.26 8.89
CA VAL A 83 -6.51 3.94 9.73
C VAL A 83 -5.16 3.21 9.65
N ALA A 84 -5.17 1.88 9.64
CA ALA A 84 -3.99 1.05 9.40
C ALA A 84 -4.33 -0.21 8.60
N TYR A 85 -3.32 -0.77 7.93
CA TYR A 85 -3.41 -2.01 7.19
C TYR A 85 -2.26 -2.94 7.55
N TYR A 86 -2.52 -4.24 7.70
CA TYR A 86 -1.49 -5.23 8.03
C TYR A 86 -1.54 -6.39 7.04
N CYS A 87 -0.41 -6.69 6.40
CA CYS A 87 -0.33 -7.73 5.37
C CYS A 87 -0.26 -9.17 5.90
N SER A 88 -0.02 -9.33 7.21
CA SER A 88 0.17 -10.63 7.85
C SER A 88 -0.05 -10.52 9.36
N GLU A 89 -0.27 -11.66 10.02
CA GLU A 89 -0.32 -11.75 11.50
C GLU A 89 0.94 -11.15 12.13
N ASP A 90 2.13 -11.46 11.59
CA ASP A 90 3.39 -10.87 12.08
C ASP A 90 3.41 -9.33 12.07
N CYS A 91 2.75 -8.69 11.10
CA CYS A 91 2.64 -7.23 11.05
C CYS A 91 1.53 -6.75 11.97
N LEU A 92 0.39 -7.44 12.02
CA LEU A 92 -0.69 -7.11 12.94
C LEU A 92 -0.22 -7.15 14.40
N HIS A 93 0.62 -8.12 14.73
CA HIS A 93 1.20 -8.35 16.06
C HIS A 93 2.30 -7.37 16.46
N SER A 94 2.61 -6.36 15.63
CA SER A 94 3.33 -5.18 16.11
C SER A 94 2.46 -4.35 17.08
N ASP A 95 1.15 -4.34 16.85
CA ASP A 95 0.20 -3.42 17.48
C ASP A 95 -0.87 -4.16 18.30
N PHE A 96 -1.25 -5.37 17.90
CA PHE A 96 -2.32 -6.15 18.52
C PHE A 96 -1.89 -7.57 18.83
N THR A 97 -2.18 -8.07 20.02
CA THR A 97 -2.28 -9.51 20.24
C THR A 97 -3.53 -10.09 19.56
N ASP A 98 -3.62 -11.42 19.43
CA ASP A 98 -4.83 -12.09 18.93
C ASP A 98 -6.09 -11.70 19.73
N GLU A 99 -5.95 -11.56 21.06
CA GLU A 99 -7.04 -11.20 21.96
C GLU A 99 -7.48 -9.75 21.76
N GLU A 100 -6.53 -8.82 21.64
CA GLU A 100 -6.82 -7.40 21.39
C GLU A 100 -7.43 -7.19 20.00
N TRP A 101 -6.96 -7.91 18.98
CA TRP A 101 -7.55 -7.83 17.64
C TRP A 101 -8.97 -8.39 17.61
N ALA A 102 -9.23 -9.48 18.31
CA ALA A 102 -10.59 -10.02 18.43
C ALA A 102 -11.53 -9.02 19.12
N GLU A 103 -11.09 -8.36 20.19
CA GLU A 103 -11.86 -7.31 20.88
C GLU A 103 -12.09 -6.08 19.98
N GLU A 104 -11.09 -5.66 19.21
CA GLU A 104 -11.20 -4.58 18.23
C GLU A 104 -12.26 -4.92 17.17
N CYS A 105 -12.23 -6.12 16.58
CA CYS A 105 -13.25 -6.55 15.61
C CYS A 105 -14.67 -6.69 16.21
N GLU A 106 -14.79 -7.02 17.50
CA GLU A 106 -16.09 -7.09 18.17
C GLU A 106 -16.66 -5.70 18.50
N SER A 107 -15.80 -4.73 18.81
CA SER A 107 -16.18 -3.38 19.24
C SER A 107 -16.23 -2.36 18.11
N ASN A 108 -15.51 -2.59 17.01
CA ASN A 108 -15.42 -1.73 15.85
C ASN A 108 -15.75 -2.50 14.56
N ASP A 109 -16.95 -2.26 14.01
CA ASP A 109 -17.39 -2.89 12.76
C ASP A 109 -16.63 -2.43 11.51
N GLN A 110 -15.71 -1.48 11.67
CA GLN A 110 -14.79 -1.00 10.64
C GLN A 110 -13.41 -1.70 10.67
N SER A 111 -13.20 -2.61 11.63
CA SER A 111 -11.98 -3.41 11.76
C SER A 111 -12.24 -4.85 11.31
N TYR A 112 -11.54 -5.32 10.27
CA TYR A 112 -11.82 -6.63 9.65
C TYR A 112 -10.65 -7.14 8.79
N TYR A 113 -10.67 -8.43 8.47
CA TYR A 113 -9.85 -9.02 7.42
C TYR A 113 -10.64 -9.06 6.10
N THR A 114 -10.01 -8.69 4.98
CA THR A 114 -10.64 -8.73 3.64
C THR A 114 -9.64 -8.95 2.51
N GLU A 115 -10.17 -9.16 1.31
CA GLU A 115 -9.48 -9.02 0.01
C GLU A 115 -9.92 -7.72 -0.69
N TRP A 116 -9.04 -7.12 -1.52
CA TRP A 116 -9.26 -5.91 -2.33
C TRP A 116 -8.89 -6.12 -3.80
#